data_AF-A0A7Y2CD02-F1
#
_entry.id   AF-A0A7Y2CD02-F1
#
_cell.length_a   1.000
_cell.length_b   1.000
_cell.length_c   1.000
_cell.angle_alpha   90.00
_cell.angle_beta   90.00
_cell.angle_gamma   90.00
#
_symmetry.space_group_name_H-M   'P 1'
#
loop_
_entity.id
_entity.type
_entity.pdbx_description
1 polymer ?
#
loop_
_entity_poly.entity_id
_entity_poly.type
_entity_poly.pdbx_seq_one_letter_code
_entity_poly.pdbx_strand_id
1 'polypeptide(L)'
;MSSRISSYSLIGAAIVMALATTGCGIGRAVGGNKTSPDEFAIATKAPLVVPPDYALRPPKPGESRPQELSPSERAQQVLLGDTSAAPPTTGEQLLIRKAGALSADANIRQVLYAETGGRAEKDGSLANQLIFWKFNDGKVDDSAAPLRVDNPEEWMAQRQKVITRAIGEDTQVTIEKSKTLNLPGVF
;
A
#
# COMPACT_ATOMS: atom_id res chain seq x y z
N MET A 1 -17.42 -40.32 -37.92
CA MET A 1 -17.79 -39.96 -36.54
C MET A 1 -16.64 -40.09 -35.53
N SER A 2 -15.66 -40.99 -35.73
CA SER A 2 -14.61 -41.28 -34.72
C SER A 2 -13.56 -40.18 -34.51
N SER A 3 -13.11 -39.47 -35.56
CA SER A 3 -11.99 -38.52 -35.40
C SER A 3 -12.32 -37.28 -34.56
N ARG A 4 -13.56 -36.78 -34.62
CA ARG A 4 -13.97 -35.58 -33.85
C ARG A 4 -14.01 -35.86 -32.35
N ILE A 5 -14.38 -37.08 -31.96
CA ILE A 5 -14.45 -37.50 -30.54
C ILE A 5 -13.04 -37.59 -29.93
N SER A 6 -12.05 -38.04 -30.72
CA SER A 6 -10.64 -38.05 -30.32
C SER A 6 -10.07 -36.63 -30.17
N SER A 7 -10.44 -35.69 -31.05
CA SER A 7 -10.03 -34.29 -30.95
C SER A 7 -10.56 -33.59 -29.70
N TYR A 8 -11.82 -33.83 -29.31
CA TYR A 8 -12.39 -33.25 -28.09
C TYR A 8 -11.79 -33.84 -26.81
N SER A 9 -11.43 -35.13 -26.82
CA SER A 9 -10.74 -35.77 -25.69
C SER A 9 -9.33 -35.19 -25.47
N LEU A 10 -8.60 -34.91 -26.55
CA LEU A 10 -7.28 -34.27 -26.50
C LEU A 10 -7.35 -32.82 -25.96
N ILE A 11 -8.37 -32.07 -26.36
CA ILE A 11 -8.60 -30.71 -25.86
C ILE A 11 -9.00 -30.73 -24.38
N GLY A 12 -9.85 -31.67 -23.97
CA GLY A 12 -10.25 -31.84 -22.57
C GLY A 12 -9.06 -32.19 -21.66
N ALA A 13 -8.19 -33.09 -22.10
CA ALA A 13 -6.97 -33.44 -21.36
C ALA A 13 -6.01 -32.26 -21.20
N ALA A 14 -5.86 -31.43 -22.25
CA ALA A 14 -5.02 -30.24 -22.20
C ALA A 14 -5.53 -29.18 -21.21
N ILE A 15 -6.86 -29.00 -21.13
CA ILE A 15 -7.48 -28.04 -20.19
C ILE A 15 -7.30 -28.50 -18.73
N VAL A 16 -7.47 -29.79 -18.45
CA VAL A 16 -7.27 -30.35 -17.11
C VAL A 16 -5.81 -30.20 -16.67
N MET A 17 -4.86 -30.45 -17.57
CA MET A 17 -3.44 -30.31 -17.29
C MET A 17 -3.03 -28.84 -17.08
N ALA A 18 -3.66 -27.89 -17.78
CA ALA A 18 -3.46 -26.46 -17.58
C ALA A 18 -4.03 -25.95 -16.24
N LEU A 19 -5.16 -26.51 -15.77
CA LEU A 19 -5.72 -26.17 -14.46
C LEU A 19 -4.87 -26.70 -13.30
N ALA A 20 -4.28 -27.89 -13.46
CA ALA A 20 -3.45 -28.53 -12.44
C ALA A 20 -2.16 -27.73 -12.10
N THR A 21 -1.62 -26.94 -13.03
CA THR A 21 -0.40 -26.15 -12.79
C THR A 21 -0.64 -24.82 -12.07
N THR A 22 -1.89 -24.34 -12.00
CA THR A 22 -2.24 -23.08 -11.31
C THR A 22 -2.19 -23.19 -9.77
N GLY A 23 -2.07 -24.40 -9.21
CA GLY A 23 -2.05 -24.63 -7.77
C GLY A 23 -0.67 -24.53 -7.09
N CYS A 24 0.43 -24.53 -7.85
CA CYS A 24 1.79 -24.55 -7.30
C CYS A 24 2.23 -23.14 -6.85
N GLY A 25 1.60 -22.60 -5.80
CA GLY A 25 1.94 -21.27 -5.27
C GLY A 25 0.86 -20.64 -4.39
N ILE A 26 -0.38 -21.13 -4.47
CA ILE A 26 -1.52 -20.62 -3.67
C ILE A 26 -1.25 -20.74 -2.17
N GLY A 27 -0.56 -21.79 -1.71
CA GLY A 27 -0.21 -21.96 -0.30
C GLY A 27 0.65 -20.83 0.28
N ARG A 28 1.50 -20.18 -0.54
CA ARG A 28 2.28 -19.00 -0.13
C ARG A 28 1.44 -17.72 -0.08
N ALA A 29 0.51 -17.55 -1.02
CA ALA A 29 -0.41 -16.42 -1.07
C ALA A 29 -1.51 -16.48 0.02
N VAL A 30 -1.92 -17.68 0.42
CA VAL A 30 -2.90 -17.95 1.50
C VAL A 30 -2.25 -17.97 2.90
N GLY A 31 -0.95 -17.71 3.00
CA GLY A 31 -0.28 -17.51 4.30
C GLY A 31 0.27 -18.77 4.95
N GLY A 32 0.46 -19.86 4.20
CA GLY A 32 1.13 -21.08 4.68
C GLY A 32 2.62 -20.89 4.99
N ASN A 33 3.22 -19.79 4.53
CA ASN A 33 4.60 -19.38 4.87
C ASN A 33 4.60 -18.01 5.54
N LYS A 34 3.86 -17.89 6.65
CA LYS A 34 3.83 -16.67 7.45
C LYS A 34 5.19 -16.49 8.14
N THR A 35 6.05 -15.67 7.55
CA THR A 35 7.21 -15.10 8.24
C THR A 35 6.67 -13.93 9.08
N SER A 36 6.33 -14.21 10.34
CA SER A 36 6.02 -13.15 11.28
C SER A 36 7.33 -12.39 11.56
N PRO A 37 7.35 -11.05 11.48
CA PRO A 37 8.51 -10.27 11.94
C PRO A 37 8.79 -10.62 13.39
N ASP A 38 10.04 -10.99 13.68
CA ASP A 38 10.49 -11.43 15.01
C ASP A 38 10.27 -10.31 16.05
N GLU A 39 9.28 -10.49 16.91
CA GLU A 39 8.94 -9.56 17.99
C GLU A 39 10.03 -9.47 19.08
N PHE A 40 11.05 -10.33 19.05
CA PHE A 40 12.20 -10.30 19.94
C PHE A 40 13.50 -9.83 19.24
N ALA A 41 13.40 -9.32 18.01
CA ALA A 41 14.53 -8.71 17.34
C ALA A 41 14.95 -7.40 18.03
N ILE A 42 15.89 -7.51 18.97
CA ILE A 42 16.48 -6.36 19.66
C ILE A 42 17.44 -5.65 18.70
N ALA A 43 17.15 -4.40 18.36
CA ALA A 43 18.09 -3.54 17.65
C ALA A 43 19.31 -3.28 18.55
N THR A 44 20.48 -3.75 18.13
CA THR A 44 21.71 -3.56 18.90
C THR A 44 22.14 -2.10 18.88
N LYS A 45 22.42 -1.52 20.05
CA LYS A 45 23.11 -0.23 20.13
C LYS A 45 24.55 -0.39 19.63
N ALA A 46 25.08 0.69 19.06
CA ALA A 46 26.50 0.74 18.73
C ALA A 46 27.34 0.48 20.01
N PRO A 47 28.43 -0.31 19.93
CA PRO A 47 29.28 -0.58 21.08
C PRO A 47 29.86 0.74 21.60
N LEU A 48 29.75 0.96 22.90
CA LEU A 48 30.34 2.10 23.59
C LEU A 48 31.85 1.88 23.69
N VAL A 49 32.60 2.37 22.71
CA VAL A 49 34.06 2.45 22.81
C VAL A 49 34.38 3.67 23.65
N VAL A 50 34.99 3.44 24.81
CA VAL A 50 35.56 4.51 25.63
C VAL A 50 36.82 5.01 24.91
N PRO A 51 36.83 6.25 24.40
CA PRO A 51 38.02 6.79 23.76
C PRO A 51 39.13 6.95 24.81
N PRO A 52 40.41 6.73 24.44
CA PRO A 52 41.54 6.84 25.36
C PRO A 52 41.76 8.24 25.94
N ASP A 53 41.08 9.26 25.43
CA ASP A 53 41.18 10.64 25.90
C ASP A 53 39.90 11.11 26.62
N TYR A 54 39.98 11.16 27.94
CA TYR A 54 38.98 11.77 28.85
C TYR A 54 39.01 13.30 28.85
N ALA A 55 39.77 13.94 27.94
CA ALA A 55 39.95 15.39 27.90
C ALA A 55 38.95 16.11 26.98
N LEU A 56 37.74 15.59 26.84
CA LEU A 56 36.68 16.32 26.15
C LEU A 56 36.19 17.45 27.07
N ARG A 57 36.30 18.69 26.60
CA ARG A 57 35.63 19.83 27.24
C ARG A 57 34.15 19.48 27.40
N PRO A 58 33.55 19.72 28.58
CA PRO A 58 32.11 19.58 28.74
C PRO A 58 31.41 20.34 27.61
N PRO A 59 30.48 19.71 26.86
CA PRO A 59 29.74 20.41 25.82
C PRO A 59 29.05 21.60 26.48
N LYS A 60 29.12 22.77 25.84
CA LYS A 60 28.50 23.96 26.40
C LYS A 60 27.00 23.70 26.56
N PRO A 61 26.38 24.07 27.70
CA PRO A 61 24.93 23.97 27.85
C PRO A 61 24.24 24.65 26.65
N GLY A 62 23.48 23.89 25.86
CA GLY A 62 22.77 24.38 24.67
C GLY A 62 23.39 24.04 23.32
N GLU A 63 24.57 23.41 23.26
CA GLU A 63 25.14 22.92 22.00
C GLU A 63 24.42 21.64 21.55
N SER A 64 24.12 21.52 20.25
CA SER A 64 23.44 20.35 19.68
C SER A 64 24.28 19.13 19.98
N ARG A 65 23.79 18.26 20.88
CA ARG A 65 24.42 16.96 21.10
C ARG A 65 24.46 16.25 19.74
N PRO A 66 25.57 15.59 19.37
CA PRO A 66 25.53 14.56 18.34
C PRO A 66 24.74 13.38 18.90
N GLN A 67 23.44 13.58 19.06
CA GLN A 67 22.51 12.58 19.57
C GLN A 67 22.35 11.54 18.47
N GLU A 68 22.45 10.27 18.87
CA GLU A 68 22.02 9.13 18.08
C GLU A 68 20.66 9.46 17.45
N LEU A 69 20.51 9.30 16.12
CA LEU A 69 19.22 9.47 15.46
C LEU A 69 18.13 8.78 16.28
N SER A 70 17.02 9.48 16.52
CA SER A 70 15.90 8.87 17.19
C SER A 70 15.48 7.59 16.45
N PRO A 71 14.95 6.56 17.12
CA PRO A 71 14.51 5.34 16.45
C PRO A 71 13.56 5.59 15.28
N SER A 72 12.72 6.62 15.39
CA SER A 72 11.85 7.11 14.32
C SER A 72 12.62 7.65 13.11
N GLU A 73 13.63 8.50 13.33
CA GLU A 73 14.44 9.06 12.25
C GLU A 73 15.30 7.99 11.58
N ARG A 74 15.81 7.02 12.35
CA ARG A 74 16.54 5.87 11.83
C ARG A 74 15.66 4.96 10.97
N ALA A 75 14.43 4.67 11.42
CA ALA A 75 13.48 3.90 10.63
C ALA A 75 13.11 4.64 9.34
N GLN A 76 12.91 5.95 9.41
CA GLN A 76 12.65 6.80 8.25
C GLN A 76 13.81 6.75 7.25
N GLN A 77 15.07 6.86 7.71
CA GLN A 77 16.26 6.75 6.86
C GLN A 77 16.42 5.37 6.21
N VAL A 78 16.04 4.29 6.90
CA VAL A 78 16.04 2.93 6.33
C VAL A 78 14.96 2.77 5.25
N LEU A 79 13.77 3.33 5.46
CA LEU A 79 12.63 3.19 4.55
C LEU A 79 12.73 4.09 3.32
N LEU A 80 13.17 5.34 3.50
CA LEU A 80 13.19 6.36 2.46
C LEU A 80 14.59 6.62 1.89
N GLY A 81 15.62 6.03 2.50
CA GLY A 81 17.02 6.31 2.16
C GLY A 81 17.53 7.58 2.84
N ASP A 82 18.83 7.82 2.69
CA ASP A 82 19.47 9.01 3.22
C ASP A 82 19.06 10.26 2.45
N THR A 83 18.45 11.23 3.13
CA THR A 83 18.07 12.52 2.53
C THR A 83 19.28 13.39 2.13
N SER A 84 20.46 13.08 2.66
CA SER A 84 21.73 13.70 2.27
C SER A 84 22.41 13.00 1.08
N ALA A 85 21.75 12.05 0.43
CA ALA A 85 22.29 11.36 -0.74
C ALA A 85 22.62 12.35 -1.87
N ALA A 86 23.71 12.06 -2.59
CA ALA A 86 24.11 12.84 -3.75
C ALA A 86 22.95 12.94 -4.77
N PRO A 87 22.82 14.06 -5.49
CA PRO A 87 21.76 14.24 -6.47
C PRO A 87 21.80 13.11 -7.52
N PRO A 88 20.64 12.60 -7.96
CA PRO A 88 20.56 11.45 -8.85
C PRO A 88 21.29 11.73 -10.16
N THR A 89 22.03 10.73 -10.65
CA THR A 89 22.78 10.79 -11.90
C THR A 89 21.86 10.94 -13.10
N THR A 90 22.37 11.39 -14.24
CA THR A 90 21.58 11.56 -15.48
C THR A 90 20.88 10.26 -15.92
N GLY A 91 21.52 9.11 -15.72
CA GLY A 91 20.94 7.80 -16.03
C GLY A 91 19.77 7.45 -15.10
N GLU A 92 19.89 7.73 -13.81
CA GLU A 92 18.81 7.53 -12.82
C GLU A 92 17.65 8.48 -13.09
N GLN A 93 17.91 9.73 -13.45
CA GLN A 93 16.86 10.68 -13.83
C GLN A 93 16.06 10.21 -15.06
N LEU A 94 16.72 9.61 -16.06
CA LEU A 94 16.04 9.00 -17.21
C LEU A 94 15.19 7.81 -16.81
N LEU A 95 15.67 6.98 -15.87
CA LEU A 95 14.90 5.86 -15.35
C LEU A 95 13.66 6.33 -14.57
N ILE A 96 13.80 7.33 -13.69
CA ILE A 96 12.71 7.94 -12.93
C ILE A 96 11.66 8.55 -13.87
N ARG A 97 12.10 9.23 -14.93
CA ARG A 97 11.23 9.77 -15.99
C ARG A 97 10.48 8.66 -16.72
N LYS A 98 11.17 7.59 -17.13
CA LYS A 98 10.56 6.45 -17.81
C LYS A 98 9.60 5.67 -16.90
N ALA A 99 9.87 5.63 -15.60
CA ALA A 99 9.02 5.04 -14.58
C ALA A 99 7.79 5.91 -14.25
N GLY A 100 7.68 7.13 -14.79
CA GLY A 100 6.55 8.03 -14.54
C GLY A 100 6.50 8.60 -13.12
N ALA A 101 7.56 8.45 -12.33
CA ALA A 101 7.57 8.83 -10.92
C ALA A 101 7.45 10.36 -10.70
N LEU A 102 7.80 11.17 -11.69
CA LEU A 102 7.66 12.64 -11.63
C LEU A 102 6.20 13.12 -11.76
N SER A 103 5.30 12.27 -12.21
CA SER A 103 3.88 12.60 -12.42
C SER A 103 2.97 12.05 -11.31
N ALA A 104 3.54 11.56 -10.21
CA ALA A 104 2.74 11.03 -9.10
C ALA A 104 1.98 12.15 -8.39
N ASP A 105 0.67 11.97 -8.18
CA ASP A 105 -0.16 12.91 -7.43
C ASP A 105 0.25 12.90 -5.95
N ALA A 106 0.60 14.06 -5.41
CA ALA A 106 0.95 14.22 -3.99
C ALA A 106 -0.21 13.86 -3.04
N ASN A 107 -1.46 13.94 -3.53
CA ASN A 107 -2.68 13.62 -2.79
C ASN A 107 -3.13 12.16 -2.95
N ILE A 108 -2.34 11.31 -3.62
CA ILE A 108 -2.75 9.92 -3.91
C ILE A 108 -3.09 9.12 -2.65
N ARG A 109 -2.48 9.45 -1.50
CA ARG A 109 -2.80 8.78 -0.22
C ARG A 109 -4.20 9.16 0.26
N GLN A 110 -4.58 10.42 0.14
CA GLN A 110 -5.89 10.94 0.52
C GLN A 110 -6.97 10.37 -0.39
N VAL A 111 -6.69 10.33 -1.69
CA VAL A 111 -7.56 9.67 -2.69
C VAL A 111 -7.71 8.18 -2.35
N LEU A 112 -6.60 7.47 -2.14
CA LEU A 112 -6.61 6.06 -1.80
C LEU A 112 -7.33 5.81 -0.47
N TYR A 113 -7.17 6.65 0.55
CA TYR A 113 -7.91 6.50 1.80
C TYR A 113 -9.41 6.75 1.61
N ALA A 114 -9.79 7.72 0.79
CA ALA A 114 -11.19 7.96 0.46
C ALA A 114 -11.80 6.77 -0.31
N GLU A 115 -11.03 6.15 -1.21
CA GLU A 115 -11.44 4.99 -2.01
C GLU A 115 -11.43 3.67 -1.21
N THR A 116 -10.37 3.42 -0.43
CA THR A 116 -10.09 2.12 0.22
C THR A 116 -10.48 2.04 1.69
N GLY A 117 -10.78 3.17 2.34
CA GLY A 117 -11.16 3.20 3.77
C GLY A 117 -12.39 2.35 4.13
N GLY A 118 -13.20 1.96 3.14
CA GLY A 118 -14.34 1.04 3.30
C GLY A 118 -14.06 -0.44 3.00
N ARG A 119 -12.84 -0.83 2.61
CA ARG A 119 -12.52 -2.25 2.29
C ARG A 119 -12.47 -3.17 3.53
N ALA A 120 -12.76 -2.61 4.72
CA ALA A 120 -13.10 -3.36 5.92
C ALA A 120 -14.57 -3.84 5.96
N GLU A 121 -15.41 -3.50 4.97
CA GLU A 121 -16.66 -4.20 4.74
C GLU A 121 -16.35 -5.54 4.08
N LYS A 122 -15.96 -6.51 4.93
CA LYS A 122 -16.10 -7.92 4.61
C LYS A 122 -17.55 -8.16 4.26
N ASP A 123 -17.79 -8.89 3.19
CA ASP A 123 -19.10 -9.33 2.72
C ASP A 123 -19.97 -9.72 3.93
N GLY A 124 -20.83 -8.78 4.36
CA GLY A 124 -21.41 -8.78 5.70
C GLY A 124 -22.32 -9.99 5.90
N SER A 125 -22.78 -10.58 4.81
CA SER A 125 -23.65 -11.75 4.79
C SER A 125 -23.11 -12.88 5.69
N LEU A 126 -21.92 -13.42 5.43
CA LEU A 126 -21.44 -14.59 6.17
C LEU A 126 -20.83 -14.22 7.53
N ALA A 127 -20.07 -13.13 7.58
CA ALA A 127 -19.42 -12.69 8.83
C ALA A 127 -20.45 -12.19 9.86
N ASN A 128 -21.47 -11.41 9.46
CA ASN A 128 -22.55 -11.04 10.37
C ASN A 128 -23.46 -12.22 10.68
N GLN A 129 -23.68 -13.18 9.77
CA GLN A 129 -24.41 -14.41 10.14
C GLN A 129 -23.70 -15.20 11.23
N LEU A 130 -22.36 -15.28 11.20
CA LEU A 130 -21.60 -15.99 12.23
C LEU A 130 -21.59 -15.24 13.58
N ILE A 131 -21.44 -13.91 13.57
CA ILE A 131 -21.35 -13.09 14.78
C ILE A 131 -22.75 -12.83 15.38
N PHE A 132 -23.72 -12.54 14.53
CA PHE A 132 -25.13 -12.27 14.84
C PHE A 132 -26.01 -13.42 14.36
N TRP A 133 -25.76 -14.62 14.89
CA TRP A 133 -26.48 -15.86 14.57
C TRP A 133 -27.99 -15.88 14.90
N LYS A 134 -28.56 -14.79 15.43
CA LYS A 134 -30.00 -14.66 15.69
C LYS A 134 -30.69 -14.06 14.48
N PHE A 135 -31.81 -14.67 14.08
CA PHE A 135 -32.62 -14.25 12.96
C PHE A 135 -33.99 -13.77 13.45
N ASN A 136 -34.42 -12.60 13.00
CA ASN A 136 -35.78 -12.09 13.16
C ASN A 136 -36.38 -11.88 11.75
N ASP A 137 -37.57 -12.44 11.49
CA ASP A 137 -38.24 -12.37 10.17
C ASP A 137 -37.35 -12.74 8.96
N GLY A 138 -36.51 -13.76 9.12
CA GLY A 138 -35.64 -14.25 8.04
C GLY A 138 -34.46 -13.34 7.69
N LYS A 139 -34.23 -12.28 8.47
CA LYS A 139 -33.05 -11.41 8.38
C LYS A 139 -32.20 -11.56 9.64
N VAL A 140 -30.89 -11.38 9.47
CA VAL A 140 -29.94 -11.34 10.59
C VAL A 140 -30.26 -10.14 11.47
N ASP A 141 -30.44 -10.37 12.78
CA ASP A 141 -30.63 -9.30 13.76
C ASP A 141 -29.27 -8.66 14.07
N ASP A 142 -28.91 -7.65 13.30
CA ASP A 142 -27.65 -6.90 13.40
C ASP A 142 -27.79 -5.62 14.27
N SER A 143 -28.88 -5.51 15.05
CA SER A 143 -29.16 -4.34 15.90
C SER A 143 -28.05 -4.01 16.91
N ALA A 144 -27.28 -5.03 17.32
CA ALA A 144 -26.13 -4.89 18.21
C ALA A 144 -24.77 -4.72 17.47
N ALA A 145 -24.77 -4.59 16.15
CA ALA A 145 -23.55 -4.51 15.36
C ALA A 145 -22.82 -3.16 15.55
N PRO A 146 -21.54 -3.14 15.97
CA PRO A 146 -20.80 -1.90 16.24
C PRO A 146 -20.62 -0.97 15.04
N LEU A 147 -20.74 -1.50 13.82
CA LEU A 147 -20.51 -0.78 12.56
C LEU A 147 -21.75 -0.78 11.64
N ARG A 148 -22.96 -0.91 12.20
CA ARG A 148 -24.18 -0.91 11.40
C ARG A 148 -24.34 0.43 10.68
N VAL A 149 -24.54 0.39 9.37
CA VAL A 149 -24.91 1.56 8.57
C VAL A 149 -26.44 1.57 8.46
N ASP A 150 -27.08 2.54 9.12
CA ASP A 150 -28.55 2.66 9.16
C ASP A 150 -29.19 2.89 7.79
N ASN A 151 -28.55 3.71 6.94
CA ASN A 151 -28.98 3.99 5.58
C ASN A 151 -27.79 3.85 4.61
N PRO A 152 -27.68 2.72 3.91
CA PRO A 152 -26.58 2.47 2.97
C PRO A 152 -26.51 3.50 1.83
N GLU A 153 -27.65 3.96 1.32
CA GLU A 153 -27.70 4.87 0.17
C GLU A 153 -27.18 6.26 0.52
N GLU A 154 -27.60 6.80 1.68
CA GLU A 154 -27.12 8.09 2.18
C GLU A 154 -25.62 8.06 2.47
N TRP A 155 -25.15 6.95 3.05
CA TRP A 155 -23.73 6.76 3.34
C TRP A 155 -22.89 6.73 2.05
N MET A 156 -23.34 6.01 1.01
CA MET A 156 -22.67 5.99 -0.29
C MET A 156 -22.70 7.36 -0.97
N ALA A 157 -23.81 8.10 -0.88
CA ALA A 157 -23.90 9.46 -1.42
C ALA A 157 -22.95 10.44 -0.71
N GLN A 158 -22.80 10.33 0.61
CA GLN A 158 -21.81 11.12 1.37
C GLN A 158 -20.37 10.76 0.98
N ARG A 159 -20.08 9.46 0.79
CA ARG A 159 -18.75 9.02 0.31
C ARG A 159 -18.43 9.57 -1.06
N GLN A 160 -19.37 9.49 -2.00
CA GLN A 160 -19.18 10.04 -3.35
C GLN A 160 -18.87 11.53 -3.28
N LYS A 161 -19.55 12.30 -2.41
CA LYS A 161 -19.26 13.72 -2.20
C LYS A 161 -17.86 13.97 -1.63
N VAL A 162 -17.37 13.14 -0.71
CA VAL A 162 -16.02 13.26 -0.15
C VAL A 162 -14.96 12.94 -1.21
N ILE A 163 -15.19 11.90 -2.00
CA ILE A 163 -14.33 11.50 -3.13
C ILE A 163 -14.28 12.64 -4.16
N THR A 164 -15.42 13.13 -4.61
CA THR A 164 -15.50 14.27 -5.55
C THR A 164 -14.83 15.52 -4.99
N ARG A 165 -14.99 15.84 -3.70
CA ARG A 165 -14.32 16.97 -3.06
C ARG A 165 -12.80 16.80 -3.01
N ALA A 166 -12.32 15.58 -2.72
CA ALA A 166 -10.89 15.30 -2.62
C ALA A 166 -10.20 15.29 -3.99
N ILE A 167 -10.90 14.83 -5.04
CA ILE A 167 -10.40 14.75 -6.42
C ILE A 167 -10.56 16.09 -7.16
N GLY A 168 -11.45 16.98 -6.67
CA GLY A 168 -11.81 18.21 -7.35
C GLY A 168 -12.87 17.94 -8.42
N GLU A 169 -13.99 18.65 -8.34
CA GLU A 169 -15.10 18.51 -9.28
C GLU A 169 -14.67 19.04 -10.66
N ASP A 170 -14.59 18.15 -11.65
CA ASP A 170 -14.39 18.42 -13.08
C ASP A 170 -12.95 18.63 -13.61
N THR A 171 -11.95 17.92 -13.08
CA THR A 171 -10.66 17.80 -13.79
C THR A 171 -10.77 16.80 -14.95
N GLN A 172 -11.34 17.23 -16.07
CA GLN A 172 -11.10 16.55 -17.34
C GLN A 172 -9.60 16.70 -17.67
N VAL A 173 -8.79 15.70 -17.31
CA VAL A 173 -7.36 15.65 -17.62
C VAL A 173 -7.20 15.40 -19.13
N THR A 174 -7.36 16.46 -19.92
CA THR A 174 -7.03 16.44 -21.34
C THR A 174 -5.51 16.49 -21.48
N ILE A 175 -4.89 15.33 -21.70
CA ILE A 175 -3.45 15.24 -22.00
C ILE A 175 -3.26 15.68 -23.45
N GLU A 176 -3.10 16.99 -23.68
CA GLU A 176 -2.68 17.49 -24.97
C GLU A 176 -1.19 17.22 -25.18
N LYS A 177 -0.89 16.36 -26.16
CA LYS A 177 0.47 15.99 -26.54
C LYS A 177 1.09 17.11 -27.38
N SER A 178 1.53 18.20 -26.76
CA SER A 178 2.26 19.24 -27.46
C SER A 178 3.69 18.78 -27.75
N LYS A 179 4.17 19.00 -28.99
CA LYS A 179 5.47 18.52 -29.48
C LYS A 179 6.67 19.34 -28.96
N THR A 180 6.41 20.42 -28.23
CA THR A 180 7.42 21.36 -27.73
C THR A 180 7.00 21.91 -26.37
N LEU A 181 7.51 21.33 -25.29
CA LEU A 181 7.39 21.89 -23.94
C LEU A 181 8.43 23.01 -23.78
N ASN A 182 8.06 24.26 -24.12
CA ASN A 182 8.81 25.42 -23.66
C ASN A 182 8.38 25.72 -22.22
N LEU A 183 9.22 25.32 -21.27
CA LEU A 183 9.07 25.66 -19.86
C LEU A 183 9.30 27.17 -19.69
N PRO A 184 8.35 27.92 -19.10
CA PRO A 184 8.60 29.32 -18.76
C PRO A 184 9.66 29.39 -17.66
N GLY A 185 10.73 30.16 -17.90
CA GLY A 185 11.81 30.40 -16.92
C GLY A 185 13.16 29.79 -17.25
N VAL A 186 13.36 29.22 -18.45
CA VAL A 186 14.69 28.87 -18.95
C VAL A 186 15.12 29.88 -20.01
N PHE A 187 15.91 30.87 -19.57
CA PHE A 187 16.92 31.56 -20.37
C PHE A 187 18.29 31.19 -19.80
#